data_AF-A0A0G4PXY6-F1
#
_entry.id   AF-A0A0G4PXY6-F1
#
_cell.length_a   1.000
_cell.length_b   1.000
_cell.length_c   1.000
_cell.angle_alpha   90.00
_cell.angle_beta   90.00
_cell.angle_gamma   90.00
#
_symmetry.space_group_name_H-M   'P 1'
#
loop_
_entity.id
_entity.type
_entity.pdbx_description
1 polymer ?
#
loop_
_entity_poly.entity_id
_entity_poly.type
_entity_poly.pdbx_seq_one_letter_code
_entity_poly.pdbx_strand_id
1 'polypeptide(L)'
;MTITWFFPASSGFNICEAETRHTLATEPFQPILKVLADLERDDPKFAFPAARLVGLYRRLWESCVSKHIDGQKLEQSNRILKEAGTHLRKESDGLQLHHDKQLSRLRFFEQALESCREIVSSNCPYTRQRFHVAVSTWGRKNKCSPVL
;
A
#
# COMPACT_ATOMS: atom_id res chain seq x y z
N MET A 1 55.82 13.50 -1.03
CA MET A 1 54.98 12.30 -0.84
C MET A 1 53.55 12.77 -0.65
N THR A 2 52.76 12.72 -1.71
CA THR A 2 51.36 13.14 -1.75
C THR A 2 50.50 11.93 -1.45
N ILE A 3 49.79 11.93 -0.31
CA ILE A 3 48.87 10.86 0.04
C ILE A 3 47.52 11.20 -0.59
N THR A 4 47.24 10.57 -1.72
CA THR A 4 45.93 10.54 -2.36
C THR A 4 44.98 9.67 -1.53
N TRP A 5 43.96 10.29 -0.94
CA TRP A 5 42.84 9.57 -0.33
C TRP A 5 42.01 8.92 -1.44
N PHE A 6 42.25 7.64 -1.66
CA PHE A 6 41.40 6.78 -2.49
C PHE A 6 40.11 6.49 -1.71
N PHE A 7 39.08 7.31 -1.92
CA PHE A 7 37.72 6.98 -1.48
C PHE A 7 37.07 6.07 -2.53
N PRO A 8 36.70 4.82 -2.21
CA PRO A 8 35.91 4.03 -3.13
C PRO A 8 34.49 4.61 -3.15
N ALA A 9 34.00 4.87 -4.36
CA ALA A 9 32.61 5.21 -4.61
C ALA A 9 31.71 4.08 -4.07
N SER A 10 30.98 4.36 -2.99
CA SER A 10 29.87 3.53 -2.54
C SER A 10 28.61 4.36 -2.52
N SER A 11 27.68 3.89 -3.34
CA SER A 11 26.33 4.38 -3.59
C SER A 11 25.58 4.85 -2.34
N GLY A 12 25.12 6.10 -2.35
CA GLY A 12 23.89 6.50 -1.67
C GLY A 12 24.00 7.10 -0.26
N PHE A 13 25.17 7.53 0.20
CA PHE A 13 25.24 8.37 1.41
C PHE A 13 24.88 9.81 1.02
N ASN A 14 23.67 10.27 1.38
CA ASN A 14 23.24 11.66 1.14
C ASN A 14 24.19 12.63 1.86
N ILE A 15 25.15 13.20 1.13
CA ILE A 15 26.15 14.15 1.63
C ILE A 15 25.45 15.30 2.39
N CYS A 16 24.31 15.77 1.87
CA CYS A 16 23.50 16.81 2.51
C CYS A 16 23.01 16.43 3.92
N GLU A 17 22.63 15.17 4.15
CA GLU A 17 22.16 14.75 5.47
C GLU A 17 23.29 14.60 6.48
N ALA A 18 24.46 14.13 6.02
CA ALA A 18 25.65 14.09 6.85
C ALA A 18 26.04 15.50 7.28
N GLU A 19 26.00 16.44 6.33
CA GLU A 19 26.27 17.86 6.57
C GLU A 19 25.24 18.49 7.52
N THR A 20 23.95 18.18 7.37
CA THR A 20 22.90 18.65 8.29
C THR A 20 23.09 18.10 9.70
N ARG A 21 23.42 16.80 9.84
CA ARG A 21 23.76 16.15 11.12
C ARG A 21 24.97 16.82 11.78
N HIS A 22 26.01 17.10 11.00
CA HIS A 22 27.23 17.73 11.48
C HIS A 22 27.02 19.17 11.94
N THR A 23 26.23 19.96 11.21
CA THR A 23 25.88 21.34 11.58
C THR A 23 25.10 21.36 12.89
N LEU A 24 24.01 20.59 13.00
CA LEU A 24 23.20 20.49 14.22
C LEU A 24 23.98 19.96 15.44
N ALA A 25 25.00 19.13 15.19
CA ALA A 25 25.86 18.61 16.24
C ALA A 25 26.93 19.60 16.72
N THR A 26 27.40 20.50 15.84
CA THR A 26 28.62 21.29 16.08
C THR A 26 28.33 22.76 16.39
N GLU A 27 27.24 23.31 15.86
CA GLU A 27 26.82 24.70 16.11
C GLU A 27 26.56 24.99 17.61
N PRO A 28 25.86 24.13 18.38
CA PRO A 28 25.58 24.40 19.80
C PRO A 28 26.83 24.46 20.68
N PHE A 29 27.93 23.86 20.23
CA PHE A 29 29.17 23.76 20.98
C PHE A 29 30.18 24.87 20.64
N GLN A 30 29.94 25.70 19.62
CA GLN A 30 30.88 26.77 19.28
C GLN A 30 31.19 27.73 20.46
N PRO A 31 30.23 28.14 21.29
CA PRO A 31 30.52 29.02 22.43
C PRO A 31 31.37 28.33 23.50
N ILE A 32 31.06 27.07 23.84
CA ILE A 32 31.77 26.35 24.90
C ILE A 32 33.20 25.99 24.47
N LEU A 33 33.43 25.75 23.18
CA LEU A 33 34.77 25.52 22.64
C LEU A 33 35.65 26.78 22.76
N LYS A 34 35.07 27.99 22.59
CA LYS A 34 35.79 29.24 22.86
C LYS A 34 36.14 29.40 24.34
N VAL A 35 35.17 29.16 25.23
CA VAL A 35 35.41 29.21 26.69
C VAL A 35 36.49 28.22 27.12
N LEU A 36 36.52 27.01 26.52
CA LEU A 36 37.56 26.03 26.80
C LEU A 36 38.95 26.49 26.33
N ALA A 37 39.04 27.17 25.18
CA ALA A 37 40.30 27.73 24.68
C ALA A 37 40.81 28.87 25.58
N ASP A 38 39.91 29.72 26.07
CA ASP A 38 40.26 30.77 27.05
C ASP A 38 40.70 30.16 28.39
N LEU A 39 39.99 29.11 28.86
CA LEU A 39 40.32 28.40 30.09
C LEU A 39 41.67 27.66 30.00
N GLU A 40 42.04 27.12 28.84
CA GLU A 40 43.36 26.52 28.61
C GLU A 40 44.49 27.53 28.77
N ARG A 41 44.25 28.79 28.39
CA ARG A 41 45.21 29.89 28.55
C ARG A 41 45.27 30.41 29.98
N ASP A 42 44.10 30.57 30.61
CA ASP A 42 43.99 31.30 31.88
C ASP A 42 44.13 30.38 33.12
N ASP A 43 43.66 29.13 33.05
CA ASP A 43 43.83 28.12 34.11
C ASP A 43 43.93 26.68 33.56
N PRO A 44 45.14 26.25 33.12
CA PRO A 44 45.34 24.96 32.46
C PRO A 44 45.04 23.75 33.36
N LYS A 45 44.94 23.92 34.68
CA LYS A 45 44.64 22.81 35.61
C LYS A 45 43.22 22.30 35.46
N PHE A 46 42.27 23.17 35.10
CA PHE A 46 40.87 22.81 34.89
C PHE A 46 40.49 22.62 33.42
N ALA A 47 41.31 23.11 32.49
CA ALA A 47 41.05 23.01 31.06
C ALA A 47 40.89 21.56 30.58
N PHE A 48 41.77 20.65 30.99
CA PHE A 48 41.70 19.25 30.56
C PHE A 48 40.46 18.49 31.10
N PRO A 49 40.14 18.55 32.42
CA PRO A 49 38.88 17.99 32.93
C PRO A 49 37.64 18.56 32.25
N ALA A 50 37.60 19.88 32.02
CA ALA A 50 36.48 20.55 31.37
C ALA A 50 36.33 20.11 29.90
N ALA A 51 37.42 20.07 29.14
CA ALA A 51 37.44 19.61 27.76
C ALA A 51 36.99 18.14 27.64
N ARG A 52 37.41 17.29 28.57
CA ARG A 52 36.99 15.88 28.62
C ARG A 52 35.48 15.75 28.84
N LEU A 53 34.91 16.54 29.76
CA LEU A 53 33.47 16.54 30.03
C LEU A 53 32.66 17.02 28.82
N VAL A 54 33.08 18.14 28.21
CA VAL A 54 32.46 18.67 26.99
C VAL A 54 32.55 17.68 25.83
N GLY A 55 33.68 16.98 25.68
CA GLY A 55 33.84 15.94 24.66
C GLY A 55 32.88 14.75 24.85
N LEU A 56 32.63 14.32 26.08
CA LEU A 56 31.64 13.27 26.38
C LEU A 56 30.21 13.73 26.06
N TYR A 57 29.86 14.96 26.47
CA TYR A 57 28.53 15.51 26.21
C TYR A 57 28.28 15.71 24.70
N ARG A 58 29.29 16.16 23.95
CA ARG A 58 29.21 16.30 22.49
C ARG A 58 28.89 14.99 21.79
N ARG A 59 29.52 13.88 22.18
CA ARG A 59 29.24 12.55 21.60
C ARG A 59 27.81 12.07 21.90
N LEU A 60 27.32 12.34 23.12
CA LEU A 60 25.93 12.05 23.47
C LEU A 60 24.94 12.88 22.65
N TRP A 61 25.24 14.17 22.47
CA TRP A 61 24.46 15.08 21.63
C TRP A 61 24.42 14.62 20.17
N GLU A 62 25.57 14.28 19.57
CA GLU A 62 25.67 13.72 18.22
C GLU A 62 24.80 12.47 18.05
N SER A 63 24.80 11.56 19.03
CA SER A 63 23.93 10.38 19.03
C SER A 63 22.45 10.75 19.11
N CYS A 64 22.09 11.74 19.94
CA CYS A 64 20.73 12.22 20.11
C CYS A 64 20.20 12.86 18.81
N VAL A 65 20.99 13.73 18.18
CA VAL A 65 20.65 14.38 16.90
C VAL A 65 20.47 13.35 15.79
N SER A 66 21.37 12.35 15.71
CA SER A 66 21.23 11.28 14.72
C SER A 66 19.92 10.52 14.88
N LYS A 67 19.62 10.06 16.11
CA LYS A 67 18.36 9.34 16.41
C LYS A 67 17.13 10.20 16.16
N HIS A 68 17.21 11.50 16.43
CA HIS A 68 16.12 12.43 16.15
C HIS A 68 15.83 12.54 14.65
N ILE A 69 16.86 12.71 13.82
CA ILE A 69 16.72 12.78 12.37
C ILE A 69 16.18 11.46 11.80
N ASP A 70 16.71 10.34 12.26
CA ASP A 70 16.21 9.03 11.82
C ASP A 70 14.75 8.80 12.26
N GLY A 71 14.38 9.28 13.45
CA GLY A 71 13.00 9.30 13.94
C GLY A 71 12.07 10.16 13.07
N GLN A 72 12.51 11.36 12.65
CA GLN A 72 11.75 12.23 11.74
C GLN A 72 11.51 11.55 10.39
N LYS A 73 12.54 10.89 9.82
CA LYS A 73 12.38 10.13 8.56
C LYS A 73 11.44 8.95 8.69
N LEU A 74 11.53 8.23 9.80
CA LEU A 74 10.63 7.11 10.08
C LEU A 74 9.19 7.60 10.21
N GLU A 75 8.96 8.71 10.90
CA GLU A 75 7.64 9.32 11.04
C GLU A 75 7.08 9.75 9.68
N GLN A 76 7.89 10.40 8.84
CA GLN A 76 7.50 10.80 7.50
C GLN A 76 7.13 9.58 6.63
N SER A 77 7.94 8.52 6.68
CA SER A 77 7.67 7.27 5.97
C SER A 77 6.39 6.60 6.48
N ASN A 78 6.14 6.65 7.78
CA ASN A 78 4.91 6.12 8.39
C ASN A 78 3.67 6.88 7.93
N ARG A 79 3.75 8.21 7.79
CA ARG A 79 2.66 9.04 7.25
C ARG A 79 2.33 8.64 5.81
N ILE A 80 3.34 8.54 4.95
CA ILE A 80 3.18 8.10 3.55
C ILE A 80 2.53 6.71 3.49
N LEU A 81 3.00 5.77 4.33
CA LEU A 81 2.46 4.41 4.36
C LEU A 81 1.00 4.39 4.83
N LYS A 82 0.64 5.20 5.83
CA LYS A 82 -0.75 5.34 6.29
C LYS A 82 -1.64 5.88 5.18
N GLU A 83 -1.22 6.91 4.47
CA GLU A 83 -1.97 7.48 3.35
C GLU A 83 -2.18 6.44 2.24
N ALA A 84 -1.12 5.74 1.82
CA ALA A 84 -1.22 4.65 0.86
C ALA A 84 -2.16 3.52 1.34
N GLY A 85 -2.09 3.16 2.63
CA GLY A 85 -3.00 2.19 3.23
C GLY A 85 -4.47 2.62 3.21
N THR A 86 -4.75 3.90 3.43
CA THR A 86 -6.12 4.44 3.31
C THR A 86 -6.62 4.41 1.87
N HIS A 87 -5.73 4.66 0.89
CA HIS A 87 -6.07 4.59 -0.52
C HIS A 87 -6.42 3.15 -0.94
N LEU A 88 -5.54 2.19 -0.63
CA LEU A 88 -5.75 0.79 -0.94
C LEU A 88 -7.03 0.23 -0.30
N ARG A 89 -7.36 0.68 0.92
CA ARG A 89 -8.62 0.30 1.56
C ARG A 89 -9.84 0.76 0.75
N LYS A 90 -9.84 2.00 0.27
CA LYS A 90 -10.92 2.52 -0.59
C LYS A 90 -11.05 1.74 -1.89
N GLU A 91 -9.94 1.40 -2.53
CA GLU A 91 -9.94 0.57 -3.73
C GLU A 91 -10.50 -0.83 -3.45
N SER A 92 -10.07 -1.45 -2.34
CA SER A 92 -10.59 -2.75 -1.91
C SER A 92 -12.09 -2.72 -1.66
N ASP A 93 -12.59 -1.71 -0.96
CA ASP A 93 -14.03 -1.54 -0.69
C ASP A 93 -14.82 -1.34 -1.99
N GLY A 94 -14.27 -0.56 -2.93
CA GLY A 94 -14.85 -0.38 -4.26
C GLY A 94 -14.91 -1.66 -5.07
N LEU A 95 -13.84 -2.46 -5.05
CA LEU A 95 -13.80 -3.77 -5.69
C LEU A 95 -14.82 -4.75 -5.09
N GLN A 96 -14.95 -4.76 -3.76
CA GLN A 96 -15.95 -5.58 -3.07
C GLN A 96 -17.37 -5.19 -3.51
N LEU A 97 -17.67 -3.89 -3.57
CA LEU A 97 -18.96 -3.40 -4.05
C LEU A 97 -19.25 -3.85 -5.49
N HIS A 98 -18.25 -3.78 -6.37
CA HIS A 98 -18.37 -4.28 -7.74
C HIS A 98 -18.63 -5.77 -7.79
N HIS A 99 -17.93 -6.55 -6.96
CA HIS A 99 -18.13 -8.00 -6.85
C HIS A 99 -19.55 -8.34 -6.41
N ASP A 100 -20.05 -7.72 -5.35
CA ASP A 100 -21.40 -7.95 -4.82
C ASP A 100 -22.49 -7.59 -5.82
N LYS A 101 -22.26 -6.52 -6.62
CA LYS A 101 -23.15 -6.15 -7.72
C LYS A 101 -23.20 -7.23 -8.81
N GLN A 102 -22.05 -7.81 -9.18
CA GLN A 102 -22.03 -8.89 -10.18
C GLN A 102 -22.70 -10.15 -9.63
N LEU A 103 -22.47 -10.50 -8.36
CA LEU A 103 -23.15 -11.63 -7.72
C LEU A 103 -24.68 -11.44 -7.72
N SER A 104 -25.14 -10.24 -7.41
CA SER A 104 -26.58 -9.92 -7.43
C SER A 104 -27.19 -10.10 -8.83
N ARG A 105 -26.47 -9.67 -9.88
CA ARG A 105 -26.89 -9.88 -11.27
C ARG A 105 -26.90 -11.34 -11.66
N LEU A 106 -25.89 -12.11 -11.25
CA LEU A 106 -25.80 -13.54 -11.53
C LEU A 106 -26.98 -14.29 -10.92
N ARG A 107 -27.28 -14.04 -9.64
CA ARG A 107 -28.44 -14.65 -8.95
C ARG A 107 -29.76 -14.30 -9.61
N PHE A 108 -29.91 -13.06 -10.07
CA PHE A 108 -31.10 -12.65 -10.82
C PHE A 108 -31.26 -13.47 -12.11
N PHE A 109 -30.18 -13.63 -12.89
CA PHE A 109 -30.23 -14.44 -14.11
C PHE A 109 -30.51 -15.92 -13.81
N GLU A 110 -29.91 -16.47 -12.77
CA GLU A 110 -30.16 -17.84 -12.33
C GLU A 110 -31.64 -18.07 -12.00
N GLN A 111 -32.27 -17.16 -11.26
CA GLN A 111 -33.70 -17.21 -10.97
C GLN A 111 -34.57 -17.10 -12.25
N ALA A 112 -34.23 -16.18 -13.14
CA ALA A 112 -34.96 -16.01 -14.40
C ALA A 112 -34.86 -17.25 -15.30
N LEU A 113 -33.69 -17.90 -15.32
CA LEU A 113 -33.47 -19.14 -16.06
C LEU A 113 -34.23 -20.31 -15.46
N GLU A 114 -34.26 -20.42 -14.12
CA GLU A 114 -35.04 -21.46 -13.45
C GLU A 114 -36.54 -21.28 -13.72
N SER A 115 -37.04 -20.04 -13.65
CA SER A 115 -38.42 -19.74 -14.02
C SER A 115 -38.72 -20.09 -15.49
N CYS A 116 -37.82 -19.77 -16.43
CA CYS A 116 -37.97 -20.19 -17.83
C CYS A 116 -38.05 -21.72 -17.95
N ARG A 117 -37.20 -22.44 -17.23
CA ARG A 117 -37.18 -23.91 -17.21
C ARG A 117 -38.50 -24.48 -16.70
N GLU A 118 -39.05 -23.92 -15.63
CA GLU A 118 -40.36 -24.31 -15.08
C GLU A 118 -41.48 -24.07 -16.11
N ILE A 119 -41.51 -22.91 -16.77
CA ILE A 119 -42.49 -22.58 -17.82
C ILE A 119 -42.39 -23.56 -19.00
N VAL A 120 -41.19 -23.88 -19.44
CA VAL A 120 -40.99 -24.85 -20.53
C VAL A 120 -41.46 -26.24 -20.09
N SER A 121 -41.13 -26.66 -18.86
CA SER A 121 -41.58 -27.93 -18.29
C SER A 121 -43.10 -28.02 -18.21
N SER A 122 -43.79 -26.97 -17.77
CA SER A 122 -45.25 -26.92 -17.66
C SER A 122 -45.96 -26.84 -19.02
N ASN A 123 -45.37 -26.14 -20.00
CA ASN A 123 -45.93 -26.02 -21.35
C ASN A 123 -45.64 -27.23 -22.25
N CYS A 124 -44.61 -28.04 -21.93
CA CYS A 124 -44.22 -29.22 -22.69
C CYS A 124 -45.35 -30.26 -22.88
N PRO A 125 -46.12 -30.67 -21.85
CA PRO A 125 -47.26 -31.57 -22.05
C PRO A 125 -48.39 -30.92 -22.86
N TYR A 126 -48.67 -29.64 -22.64
CA TYR A 126 -49.73 -28.91 -23.36
C TYR A 126 -49.42 -28.76 -24.86
N THR A 127 -48.18 -28.39 -25.18
CA THR A 127 -47.68 -28.29 -26.57
C THR A 127 -47.61 -29.65 -27.24
N ARG A 128 -47.07 -30.67 -26.56
CA ARG A 128 -47.02 -32.06 -27.07
C ARG A 128 -48.41 -32.61 -27.36
N GLN A 129 -49.38 -32.37 -26.48
CA GLN A 129 -50.76 -32.83 -26.65
C GLN A 129 -51.46 -32.06 -27.78
N ARG A 130 -51.22 -30.75 -27.90
CA ARG A 130 -51.76 -29.92 -29.01
C ARG A 130 -51.19 -30.35 -30.37
N PHE A 131 -49.90 -30.66 -30.45
CA PHE A 131 -49.29 -31.24 -31.65
C PHE A 131 -49.88 -32.62 -31.97
N HIS A 132 -50.01 -33.50 -30.98
CA HIS A 132 -50.62 -34.82 -31.18
C HIS A 132 -52.07 -34.74 -31.67
N VAL A 133 -52.88 -33.83 -31.11
CA VAL A 133 -54.25 -33.57 -31.56
C VAL A 133 -54.27 -32.99 -32.97
N ALA A 134 -53.39 -32.05 -33.32
CA ALA A 134 -53.27 -31.49 -34.66
C ALA A 134 -52.89 -32.56 -35.71
N VAL A 135 -51.91 -33.40 -35.42
CA VAL A 135 -51.49 -34.51 -36.30
C VAL A 135 -52.62 -35.54 -36.45
N SER A 136 -53.29 -35.89 -35.35
CA SER A 136 -54.40 -36.86 -35.37
C SER A 136 -55.65 -36.35 -36.11
N THR A 137 -55.93 -35.05 -36.03
CA THR A 137 -57.04 -34.41 -36.76
C THR A 137 -56.73 -34.25 -38.24
N TRP A 138 -55.48 -33.93 -38.60
CA TRP A 138 -55.03 -33.93 -39.99
C TRP A 138 -55.06 -35.33 -40.62
N GLY A 139 -54.57 -36.35 -39.90
CA GLY A 139 -54.63 -37.75 -40.34
C GLY A 139 -56.07 -38.30 -40.47
N ARG A 140 -57.04 -37.76 -39.72
CA ARG A 140 -58.47 -38.08 -39.90
C ARG A 140 -59.09 -37.37 -41.10
N LYS A 141 -58.74 -36.10 -41.36
CA LYS A 141 -59.21 -35.36 -42.54
C LYS A 141 -58.66 -35.91 -43.85
N ASN A 142 -57.46 -36.50 -43.84
CA ASN A 142 -56.82 -37.04 -45.04
C ASN A 142 -57.04 -38.54 -45.26
N LYS A 143 -57.75 -39.24 -44.36
CA LYS A 143 -58.28 -40.59 -44.61
C LYS A 143 -59.64 -40.47 -45.30
N CYS A 144 -59.64 -40.02 -46.55
CA CYS A 144 -60.71 -40.34 -47.48
C CYS A 144 -60.41 -41.70 -48.14
N SER A 145 -61.45 -42.53 -48.18
CA SER A 145 -61.60 -43.96 -48.47
C SER A 145 -60.59 -44.71 -49.36
N PRO A 146 -60.36 -46.02 -49.11
CA PRO A 146 -59.84 -46.90 -50.14
C PRO A 146 -60.90 -47.00 -51.24
N VAL A 147 -60.54 -46.56 -52.44
CA VAL A 147 -61.31 -46.88 -53.65
C VAL A 147 -61.16 -48.39 -53.85
N LEU A 148 -62.27 -49.11 -53.68
CA LEU A 148 -62.46 -50.51 -54.06
C LEU A 148 -62.24 -50.70 -55.56
#